data_AF-A0A0J1CPG2-F1
#
_entry.id   AF-A0A0J1CPG2-F1
#
_cell.length_a   1.000
_cell.length_b   1.000
_cell.length_c   1.000
_cell.angle_alpha   90.00
_cell.angle_beta   90.00
_cell.angle_gamma   90.00
#
_symmetry.space_group_name_H-M   'P 1'
#
loop_
_entity.id
_entity.type
_entity.pdbx_description
1 polymer ?
#
loop_
_entity_poly.entity_id
_entity_poly.type
_entity_poly.pdbx_seq_one_letter_code
_entity_poly.pdbx_strand_id
1 'polypeptide(L)' 'MKRALVVLSAILLAACASPAVFKDPKTGQVAQCNASTPGVFPIIAQHEIDTCSDAYTRMGWVKQ' A
#
# COMPACT_ATOMS: atom_id res chain seq x y z
N MET A 1 -8.50 33.32 5.46
CA MET A 1 -7.32 32.52 5.87
C MET A 1 -7.66 31.29 6.74
N LYS A 2 -8.73 31.27 7.54
CA LYS A 2 -9.05 30.11 8.42
C LYS A 2 -9.47 28.81 7.70
N ARG A 3 -10.01 28.89 6.48
CA ARG A 3 -10.48 27.72 5.72
C ARG A 3 -9.35 26.87 5.10
N ALA A 4 -8.19 27.47 4.81
CA ALA A 4 -7.07 26.77 4.18
C ALA A 4 -6.42 25.74 5.13
N LEU A 5 -6.41 26.01 6.44
CA LEU A 5 -5.79 25.14 7.43
C LEU A 5 -6.55 23.81 7.60
N VAL A 6 -7.87 23.82 7.49
CA VAL A 6 -8.73 22.63 7.66
C VAL A 6 -8.54 21.63 6.52
N VAL A 7 -8.28 22.13 5.30
CA VAL A 7 -8.11 21.29 4.11
C VAL A 7 -6.77 20.53 4.16
N LEU A 8 -5.70 21.17 4.65
CA LEU A 8 -4.39 20.51 4.79
C LEU A 8 -4.39 19.37 5.81
N SER A 9 -5.12 19.51 6.91
CA SER A 9 -5.22 18.46 7.93
C SER A 9 -5.90 17.19 7.41
N ALA A 10 -6.87 17.33 6.50
CA ALA A 10 -7.61 16.19 5.93
C ALA A 10 -6.76 15.36 4.96
N ILE A 11 -5.78 15.97 4.28
CA ILE A 11 -4.91 15.27 3.32
C ILE A 11 -3.87 14.40 4.05
N LEU A 12 -3.39 14.85 5.22
CA LEU A 12 -2.41 14.10 6.03
C LEU A 12 -3.00 12.83 6.66
N LEU A 13 -4.30 12.77 6.90
CA LEU A 13 -4.99 11.60 7.47
C LEU A 13 -5.38 10.56 6.41
N ALA A 14 -5.33 10.90 5.12
CA ALA A 14 -5.70 10.02 4.02
C ALA A 14 -4.48 9.35 3.34
N ALA A 15 -3.26 9.62 3.81
CA ALA A 15 -2.03 9.02 3.28
C ALA A 15 -1.80 7.56 3.72
N CYS A 16 -2.89 6.78 3.87
CA CYS A 16 -2.81 5.34 4.06
C CYS A 16 -2.31 4.73 2.75
N ALA A 17 -1.09 4.20 2.74
CA ALA A 17 -0.61 3.41 1.62
C ALA A 17 -1.57 2.23 1.43
N SER A 18 -2.19 2.16 0.25
CA SER A 18 -3.22 1.15 -0.03
C SER A 18 -2.55 -0.22 -0.15
N PRO A 19 -3.00 -1.23 0.61
CA PRO A 19 -2.40 -2.54 0.57
C PRO A 19 -2.57 -3.19 -0.81
N ALA A 20 -1.56 -3.91 -1.30
CA ALA A 20 -1.63 -4.61 -2.58
C ALA A 20 -1.99 -6.09 -2.37
N VAL A 21 -3.06 -6.56 -3.01
CA VAL A 21 -3.53 -7.94 -2.88
C VAL A 21 -3.12 -8.75 -4.10
N PHE A 22 -2.58 -9.95 -3.89
CA PHE A 22 -2.16 -10.86 -4.95
C PHE A 22 -2.85 -12.21 -4.80
N LYS A 23 -3.13 -12.84 -5.95
CA LYS A 23 -3.70 -14.18 -6.01
C LYS A 23 -2.82 -15.11 -6.84
N ASP A 24 -2.53 -16.29 -6.30
CA ASP A 24 -1.87 -17.36 -7.05
C ASP A 24 -2.88 -18.02 -8.01
N PRO A 25 -2.68 -17.96 -9.34
CA PRO A 25 -3.56 -18.62 -10.29
C PRO A 25 -3.50 -20.16 -10.23
N LYS A 26 -2.42 -20.74 -9.69
CA LYS A 26 -2.22 -22.20 -9.64
C LYS A 26 -2.90 -22.84 -8.44
N THR A 27 -2.77 -22.22 -7.27
CA THR A 27 -3.28 -22.78 -6.00
C THR A 27 -4.52 -22.05 -5.48
N GLY A 28 -4.82 -20.85 -5.98
CA GLY A 28 -5.92 -20.02 -5.49
C GLY A 28 -5.61 -19.29 -4.19
N GLN A 29 -4.39 -19.40 -3.65
CA GLN A 29 -3.96 -18.68 -2.45
C GLN A 29 -3.98 -17.16 -2.66
N VAL A 30 -4.23 -16.42 -1.58
CA VAL A 30 -4.28 -14.96 -1.57
C VAL A 30 -3.28 -14.43 -0.56
N ALA A 31 -2.54 -13.39 -0.95
CA ALA A 31 -1.60 -12.69 -0.09
C ALA A 31 -1.83 -11.18 -0.15
N GLN A 32 -1.47 -10.48 0.93
CA GLN A 32 -1.53 -9.03 1.02
C GLN A 32 -0.15 -8.47 1.34
N CYS A 33 0.25 -7.46 0.57
CA CYS A 33 1.39 -6.61 0.84
C CYS A 33 0.92 -5.35 1.57
N ASN A 34 1.26 -5.28 2.85
CA ASN A 34 0.97 -4.14 3.71
C ASN A 34 2.29 -3.46 4.11
N ALA A 35 2.22 -2.17 4.35
CA ALA A 35 3.29 -1.46 5.03
C ALA A 35 3.20 -1.72 6.55
N SER A 36 4.33 -2.09 7.15
CA SER A 36 4.51 -2.13 8.61
C SER A 36 4.85 -0.75 9.17
N THR A 37 5.34 0.14 8.30
CA THR A 37 5.70 1.51 8.67
C THR A 37 4.44 2.34 8.95
N PRO A 38 4.34 3.01 10.13
CA PRO A 38 3.22 3.90 10.45
C PRO A 38 3.04 4.98 9.37
N GLY A 39 1.79 5.32 9.04
CA GLY A 39 1.38 6.19 7.92
C GLY A 39 1.89 7.65 7.93
N VAL A 40 2.87 7.97 8.77
CA VAL A 40 3.61 9.24 8.80
C VAL A 40 4.67 9.29 7.69
N PHE A 41 5.12 8.13 7.17
CA PHE A 41 6.15 8.05 6.12
C PHE A 41 5.63 7.37 4.85
N PRO A 42 4.85 8.08 4.00
CA PRO A 42 4.19 7.49 2.84
C PRO A 42 5.14 6.89 1.80
N ILE A 43 6.35 7.44 1.66
CA ILE A 43 7.37 6.93 0.73
C ILE A 43 7.90 5.57 1.17
N ILE A 44 8.15 5.41 2.47
CA ILE A 44 8.69 4.16 3.04
C ILE A 44 7.63 3.07 3.01
N ALA A 45 6.40 3.42 3.40
CA ALA A 45 5.26 2.52 3.34
C ALA A 45 4.99 2.00 1.92
N GLN A 46 5.07 2.89 0.91
CA GLN A 46 4.92 2.48 -0.49
C GLN A 46 6.06 1.56 -0.93
N HIS A 47 7.30 1.86 -0.55
CA HIS A 47 8.46 1.03 -0.90
C HIS A 47 8.38 -0.40 -0.35
N GLU A 48 7.87 -0.57 0.89
CA GLU A 48 7.62 -1.89 1.48
C GLU A 48 6.59 -2.68 0.66
N ILE A 49 5.49 -2.02 0.28
CA ILE A 49 4.43 -2.62 -0.52
C ILE A 49 4.94 -2.99 -1.91
N ASP A 50 5.73 -2.14 -2.54
CA ASP A 50 6.32 -2.37 -3.87
C ASP A 50 7.30 -3.54 -3.84
N THR A 51 8.18 -3.60 -2.83
CA THR A 51 9.14 -4.70 -2.66
C THR A 51 8.43 -6.04 -2.46
N CYS A 52 7.38 -6.06 -1.65
CA CYS A 52 6.55 -7.23 -1.47
C CYS A 52 5.80 -7.63 -2.76
N SER A 53 5.25 -6.64 -3.48
CA SER A 53 4.55 -6.82 -4.75
C SER A 53 5.43 -7.43 -5.83
N ASP A 54 6.69 -7.02 -5.89
CA ASP A 54 7.69 -7.57 -6.80
C ASP A 54 7.97 -9.04 -6.54
N ALA A 55 8.02 -9.46 -5.26
CA ALA A 55 8.23 -10.86 -4.91
C ALA A 55 7.07 -11.74 -5.42
N TYR A 56 5.82 -11.33 -5.19
CA TYR A 56 4.65 -12.06 -5.69
C TYR A 56 4.56 -12.07 -7.22
N THR A 57 4.91 -10.95 -7.86
CA THR A 57 4.96 -10.86 -9.33
C THR A 57 6.00 -11.84 -9.90
N ARG A 58 7.18 -11.95 -9.30
CA ARG A 58 8.22 -12.94 -9.71
C ARG A 58 7.80 -14.39 -9.47
N MET A 59 6.91 -14.65 -8.51
CA MET A 59 6.29 -15.96 -8.30
C MET A 59 5.17 -16.27 -9.30
N GLY A 60 4.81 -15.32 -10.19
CA GLY A 60 3.75 -15.47 -11.16
C GLY A 60 2.34 -15.26 -10.59
N TRP A 61 2.23 -14.62 -9.43
CA TRP A 61 0.95 -14.27 -8.82
C TRP A 61 0.39 -13.00 -9.49
N VAL A 62 -0.94 -12.87 -9.51
CA VAL A 62 -1.63 -11.78 -10.21
C VAL A 62 -2.21 -10.80 -9.20
N LYS A 63 -1.91 -9.51 -9.38
CA LYS A 63 -2.48 -8.42 -8.57
C LYS A 63 -4.00 -8.34 -8.83
N GLN A 64 -4.79 -8.29 -7.75
CA GLN A 64 -6.25 -8.14 -7.81
C GLN A 64 -6.66 -6.67 -7.88
#